data_AF-A0A8T5IDX6-F1
#
_entry.id   AF-A0A8T5IDX6-F1
#
_cell.length_a   1.000
_cell.length_b   1.000
_cell.length_c   1.000
_cell.angle_alpha   90.00
_cell.angle_beta   90.00
_cell.angle_gamma   90.00
#
_symmetry.space_group_name_H-M   'P 1'
#
loop_
_entity.id
_entity.type
_entity.pdbx_description
1 polymer ?
#
loop_
_entity_poly.entity_id
_entity_poly.type
_entity_poly.pdbx_seq_one_letter_code
_entity_poly.pdbx_strand_id
1 'polypeptide(L)'
;MGIGKGLSPPPLPTPYLNEPLPGNTSVNKVKEMLDAANSQRLSWGQLLMWWPMRIWRNGFGILITLTAIAGFMLPQYTPRSTFFVFFVWMTLFLIAIGPSTAAAEWALRGASLHNQHAKRRGRNLKAQPGSDRITDSSVDVRRNNLLHFILGMLAVIFMTFTTLTPVSEIAWNMALMLTITAGLAMSFHIQFTIGSFDHLEDEEPFLSLHAPTHHPTQIHRTLSEVVVNHLDPALRMRWEAWRRRLSGFLKDGVEEGEALERVLYIVHLS
;
A
#
# COMPACT_ATOMS: atom_id res chain seq x y z
N MET A 1 -18.50 38.37 -43.12
CA MET A 1 -19.38 37.23 -43.48
C MET A 1 -18.49 36.01 -43.71
N GLY A 2 -18.53 35.05 -42.79
CA GLY A 2 -18.36 33.60 -43.02
C GLY A 2 -17.05 32.96 -43.54
N ILE A 3 -16.55 32.03 -42.70
CA ILE A 3 -16.09 30.64 -43.03
C ILE A 3 -14.66 30.52 -43.62
N GLY A 4 -13.71 29.72 -43.11
CA GLY A 4 -13.68 28.77 -42.00
C GLY A 4 -12.24 28.26 -41.80
N LYS A 5 -11.82 28.10 -40.54
CA LYS A 5 -10.55 27.42 -40.20
C LYS A 5 -10.76 25.92 -40.36
N GLY A 6 -10.45 25.40 -41.55
CA GLY A 6 -10.35 23.97 -41.79
C GLY A 6 -9.24 23.38 -40.93
N LEU A 7 -9.61 22.43 -40.07
CA LEU A 7 -8.70 21.53 -39.37
C LEU A 7 -7.81 20.84 -40.41
N SER A 8 -6.52 21.14 -40.40
CA SER A 8 -5.53 20.33 -41.12
C SER A 8 -5.57 18.90 -40.57
N PRO A 9 -5.71 17.87 -41.41
CA PRO A 9 -5.66 16.49 -40.95
C PRO A 9 -4.32 16.22 -40.26
N PRO A 10 -4.28 15.38 -39.21
CA PRO A 10 -3.03 15.02 -38.56
C PRO A 10 -2.09 14.38 -39.60
N PRO A 11 -0.79 14.74 -39.59
CA PRO A 11 0.15 14.21 -40.56
C PRO A 11 0.22 12.68 -40.46
N LEU A 12 0.32 12.03 -41.62
CA LEU A 12 0.45 10.58 -41.72
C LEU A 12 1.71 10.11 -40.97
N PRO A 13 1.63 8.99 -40.21
CA PRO A 13 2.78 8.45 -39.53
C PRO A 13 3.85 8.06 -40.55
N THR A 14 4.99 8.72 -40.49
CA THR A 14 6.13 8.41 -41.36
C THR A 14 6.82 7.14 -40.87
N PRO A 15 7.24 6.21 -41.75
CA PRO A 15 7.74 4.89 -41.36
C PRO A 15 9.13 4.87 -40.70
N TYR A 16 9.77 6.03 -40.51
CA TYR A 16 11.18 6.13 -40.11
C TYR A 16 11.44 6.90 -38.81
N LEU A 17 10.41 7.15 -38.00
CA LEU A 17 10.65 7.56 -36.62
C LEU A 17 10.79 6.31 -35.74
N ASN A 18 11.94 6.19 -35.08
CA ASN A 18 12.14 5.33 -33.91
C ASN A 18 11.33 5.81 -32.68
N GLU A 19 10.34 6.69 -32.87
CA GLU A 19 9.45 7.11 -31.81
C GLU A 19 8.34 6.07 -31.62
N PRO A 20 8.15 5.56 -30.39
CA PRO A 20 7.07 4.64 -30.11
C PRO A 20 5.74 5.33 -30.44
N LEU A 21 4.87 4.65 -31.19
CA LEU A 21 3.49 5.06 -31.49
C LEU A 21 2.84 5.74 -30.27
N PRO A 22 1.98 6.76 -30.43
CA PRO A 22 1.39 7.54 -29.33
C PRO A 22 0.74 6.69 -28.20
N GLY A 23 0.29 5.48 -28.53
CA GLY A 23 -0.20 4.50 -27.57
C GLY A 23 0.92 3.80 -26.76
N ASN A 24 2.05 3.48 -27.38
CA ASN A 24 3.16 2.75 -26.77
C ASN A 24 3.99 3.64 -25.81
N THR A 25 4.19 4.92 -26.15
CA THR A 25 4.74 5.93 -25.23
C THR A 25 3.86 6.09 -23.99
N SER A 26 2.53 6.06 -24.14
CA SER A 26 1.59 6.16 -23.03
C SER A 26 1.58 4.92 -22.12
N VAL A 27 1.76 3.72 -22.69
CA VAL A 27 1.86 2.45 -21.93
C VAL A 27 3.17 2.40 -21.16
N ASN A 28 4.28 2.78 -21.81
CA ASN A 28 5.60 2.83 -21.20
C ASN A 28 5.64 3.85 -20.06
N LYS A 29 5.04 5.04 -20.24
CA LYS A 29 4.92 6.04 -19.17
C LYS A 29 4.14 5.52 -17.96
N VAL A 30 3.01 4.85 -18.17
CA VAL A 30 2.25 4.26 -17.05
C VAL A 30 3.03 3.14 -16.37
N LYS A 31 3.80 2.36 -17.14
CA LYS A 31 4.69 1.34 -16.58
C LYS A 31 5.78 1.98 -15.71
N GLU A 32 6.43 3.03 -16.18
CA GLU A 32 7.47 3.75 -15.45
C GLU A 32 6.93 4.36 -14.14
N MET A 33 5.72 4.93 -14.18
CA MET A 33 5.02 5.39 -12.97
C MET A 33 4.69 4.25 -12.01
N LEU A 34 4.27 3.09 -12.53
CA LEU A 34 3.97 1.90 -11.74
C LEU A 34 5.24 1.37 -11.06
N ASP A 35 6.35 1.27 -11.79
CA ASP A 35 7.64 0.82 -11.29
C ASP A 35 8.16 1.78 -10.20
N ALA A 36 8.03 3.09 -10.41
CA ALA A 36 8.35 4.10 -9.40
C ALA A 36 7.46 3.97 -8.15
N ALA A 37 6.15 3.78 -8.31
CA ALA A 37 5.24 3.60 -7.19
C ALA A 37 5.55 2.33 -6.38
N ASN A 38 5.89 1.23 -7.06
CA ASN A 38 6.31 -0.01 -6.41
C ASN A 38 7.64 0.16 -5.66
N SER A 39 8.63 0.80 -6.27
CA SER A 39 9.92 1.09 -5.62
C SER A 39 9.74 1.93 -4.35
N GLN A 40 8.88 2.96 -4.43
CA GLN A 40 8.57 3.79 -3.26
C GLN A 40 7.83 2.99 -2.19
N ARG A 41 6.78 2.25 -2.56
CA ARG A 41 6.06 1.37 -1.62
C ARG A 41 7.02 0.43 -0.90
N LEU A 42 7.89 -0.27 -1.63
CA LEU A 42 8.86 -1.21 -1.07
C LEU A 42 9.83 -0.51 -0.12
N SER A 43 10.38 0.64 -0.52
CA SER A 43 11.34 1.39 0.32
C SER A 43 10.71 1.83 1.64
N TRP A 44 9.49 2.39 1.58
CA TRP A 44 8.75 2.80 2.77
C TRP A 44 8.23 1.62 3.60
N GLY A 45 7.85 0.51 2.94
CA GLY A 45 7.44 -0.74 3.57
C GLY A 45 8.58 -1.41 4.34
N GLN A 46 9.76 -1.52 3.73
CA GLN A 46 10.96 -2.02 4.38
C GLN A 46 11.38 -1.15 5.58
N LEU A 47 11.32 0.19 5.42
CA LEU A 47 11.59 1.10 6.54
C LEU A 47 10.58 0.93 7.68
N LEU A 48 9.29 0.76 7.36
CA LEU A 48 8.24 0.47 8.33
C LEU A 48 8.49 -0.84 9.08
N MET A 49 8.92 -1.87 8.36
CA MET A 49 9.10 -3.23 8.89
C MET A 49 10.45 -3.43 9.59
N TRP A 50 11.38 -2.49 9.44
CA TRP A 50 12.62 -2.45 10.20
C TRP A 50 12.34 -2.44 11.71
N TRP A 51 12.98 -3.35 12.46
CA TRP A 51 12.64 -3.61 13.86
C TRP A 51 12.63 -2.37 14.78
N PRO A 52 13.56 -1.38 14.67
CA PRO A 52 13.50 -0.19 15.51
C PRO A 52 12.30 0.68 15.18
N MET A 53 11.95 0.79 13.89
CA MET A 53 10.78 1.55 13.46
C MET A 53 9.48 0.89 13.91
N ARG A 54 9.41 -0.44 13.87
CA ARG A 54 8.28 -1.18 14.43
C ARG A 54 8.11 -0.93 15.92
N ILE A 55 9.20 -1.02 16.69
CA ILE A 55 9.18 -0.72 18.13
C ILE A 55 8.77 0.72 18.37
N TRP A 56 9.36 1.67 17.64
CA TRP A 56 9.07 3.09 17.79
C TRP A 56 7.61 3.41 17.50
N ARG A 57 7.10 2.93 16.36
CA ARG A 57 5.71 3.09 15.95
C ARG A 57 4.75 2.52 16.99
N ASN A 58 4.99 1.29 17.42
CA ASN A 58 4.13 0.59 18.38
C ASN A 58 4.23 1.19 19.80
N GLY A 59 5.40 1.75 20.14
CA GLY A 59 5.71 2.31 21.45
C GLY A 59 5.31 3.77 21.60
N PHE A 60 5.12 4.54 20.52
CA PHE A 60 4.84 5.98 20.60
C PHE A 60 3.60 6.31 21.45
N GLY A 61 2.49 5.60 21.24
CA GLY A 61 1.26 5.82 22.02
C GLY A 61 1.45 5.52 23.51
N ILE A 62 2.25 4.50 23.84
CA ILE A 62 2.61 4.18 25.23
C ILE A 62 3.54 5.26 25.79
N LEU A 63 4.53 5.72 25.03
CA LEU A 63 5.49 6.74 25.43
C LEU A 63 4.80 8.07 25.79
N ILE A 64 3.88 8.56 24.94
CA ILE A 64 3.14 9.79 25.22
C ILE A 64 2.21 9.62 26.43
N THR A 65 1.62 8.44 26.60
CA THR A 65 0.80 8.09 27.77
C THR A 65 1.62 8.12 29.06
N LEU A 66 2.76 7.44 29.09
CA LEU A 66 3.66 7.42 30.25
C LEU A 66 4.18 8.82 30.58
N THR A 67 4.46 9.65 29.56
CA THR A 67 4.89 11.02 29.79
C THR A 67 3.77 11.89 30.37
N ALA A 68 2.53 11.70 29.94
CA ALA A 68 1.38 12.39 30.51
C ALA A 68 1.13 11.96 31.98
N ILE A 69 1.26 10.67 32.30
CA ILE A 69 1.19 10.17 33.68
C ILE A 69 2.32 10.77 34.53
N ALA A 70 3.55 10.80 34.01
CA ALA A 70 4.68 11.43 34.70
C ALA A 70 4.45 12.93 34.91
N GLY A 71 3.88 13.63 33.93
CA GLY A 71 3.51 15.04 34.04
C GLY A 71 2.46 15.28 35.12
N PHE A 72 1.51 14.35 35.29
CA PHE A 72 0.52 14.38 36.36
C PHE A 72 1.15 14.16 37.75
N MET A 73 2.01 13.15 37.88
CA MET A 73 2.62 12.76 39.17
C MET A 73 3.74 13.71 39.62
N LEU A 74 4.48 14.27 38.68
CA LEU A 74 5.66 15.09 38.91
C LEU A 74 5.58 16.43 38.15
N PRO A 75 4.58 17.28 38.45
CA PRO A 75 4.31 18.50 37.69
C PRO A 75 5.46 19.51 37.68
N GLN A 76 6.37 19.44 38.66
CA GLN A 76 7.56 20.30 38.75
C GLN A 76 8.56 20.06 37.60
N TYR A 77 8.55 18.89 36.97
CA TYR A 77 9.44 18.55 35.86
C TYR A 77 8.79 18.72 34.48
N THR A 78 7.52 19.12 34.42
CA THR A 78 6.81 19.30 33.16
C THR A 78 7.36 20.53 32.40
N PRO A 79 7.86 20.37 31.16
CA PRO A 79 8.36 21.49 30.37
C PRO A 79 7.27 22.55 30.16
N ARG A 80 7.65 23.83 30.28
CA ARG A 80 6.71 24.96 30.14
C ARG A 80 6.69 25.61 28.76
N SER A 81 7.68 25.34 27.93
CA SER A 81 7.74 25.90 26.58
C SER A 81 6.79 25.15 25.64
N THR A 82 5.72 25.81 25.21
CA THR A 82 4.74 25.27 24.26
C THR A 82 5.41 24.84 22.96
N PHE A 83 6.28 25.68 22.40
CA PHE A 83 6.99 25.35 21.16
C PHE A 83 7.88 24.12 21.32
N PHE A 84 8.60 24.02 22.43
CA PHE A 84 9.45 22.87 22.70
C PHE A 84 8.62 21.57 22.76
N VAL A 85 7.55 21.55 23.57
CA VAL A 85 6.67 20.39 23.69
C VAL A 85 6.06 20.03 22.34
N PHE A 86 5.50 21.00 21.62
CA PHE A 86 4.88 20.76 20.32
C PHE A 86 5.86 20.17 19.31
N PHE A 87 7.01 20.81 19.07
CA PHE A 87 7.93 20.38 18.02
C PHE A 87 8.58 19.03 18.34
N VAL A 88 8.94 18.78 19.60
CA VAL A 88 9.48 17.49 20.01
C VAL A 88 8.45 16.39 19.77
N TRP A 89 7.24 16.52 20.33
CA TRP A 89 6.22 15.48 20.19
C TRP A 89 5.71 15.32 18.76
N MET A 90 5.58 16.41 18.01
CA MET A 90 5.21 16.37 16.59
C MET A 90 6.25 15.64 15.76
N THR A 91 7.54 15.92 15.98
CA THR A 91 8.63 15.25 15.23
C THR A 91 8.65 13.76 15.54
N LEU A 92 8.58 13.40 16.83
CA LEU A 92 8.51 12.01 17.28
C LEU A 92 7.30 11.26 16.67
N PHE A 93 6.15 11.92 16.62
CA PHE A 93 4.93 11.39 16.01
C PHE A 93 5.06 11.20 14.50
N LEU A 94 5.56 12.21 13.77
CA LEU A 94 5.73 12.13 12.32
C LEU A 94 6.72 11.03 11.92
N ILE A 95 7.78 10.82 12.71
CA ILE A 95 8.69 9.69 12.50
C ILE A 95 7.96 8.35 12.68
N ALA A 96 7.08 8.23 13.69
CA ALA A 96 6.34 7.00 13.98
C ALA A 96 5.29 6.61 12.89
N ILE A 97 4.71 7.59 12.20
CA ILE A 97 3.60 7.38 11.27
C ILE A 97 3.95 7.63 9.80
N GLY A 98 5.00 8.40 9.53
CA GLY A 98 5.43 8.77 8.18
C GLY A 98 5.63 7.56 7.25
N PRO A 99 6.41 6.54 7.64
CA PRO A 99 6.62 5.38 6.77
C PRO A 99 5.34 4.61 6.44
N SER A 100 4.45 4.39 7.41
CA SER A 100 3.22 3.62 7.16
C SER A 100 2.24 4.36 6.25
N THR A 101 2.10 5.68 6.44
CA THR A 101 1.25 6.52 5.59
C THR A 101 1.79 6.63 4.17
N ALA A 102 3.11 6.83 4.01
CA ALA A 102 3.76 6.86 2.71
C ALA A 102 3.60 5.52 1.96
N ALA A 103 3.92 4.39 2.62
CA ALA A 103 3.80 3.07 2.02
C ALA A 103 2.36 2.77 1.56
N ALA A 104 1.36 3.09 2.39
CA ALA A 104 -0.04 2.87 2.06
C ALA A 104 -0.52 3.71 0.86
N GLU A 105 -0.10 4.98 0.80
CA GLU A 105 -0.46 5.87 -0.31
C GLU A 105 0.18 5.40 -1.63
N TRP A 106 1.44 4.97 -1.59
CA TRP A 106 2.11 4.39 -2.75
C TRP A 106 1.51 3.04 -3.16
N ALA A 107 1.07 2.20 -2.23
CA ALA A 107 0.37 0.95 -2.52
C ALA A 107 -0.96 1.19 -3.24
N LEU A 108 -1.76 2.15 -2.76
CA LEU A 108 -3.03 2.51 -3.40
C LEU A 108 -2.81 3.08 -4.81
N ARG A 109 -1.80 3.95 -4.97
CA ARG A 109 -1.37 4.45 -6.29
C ARG A 109 -0.93 3.31 -7.20
N GLY A 110 -0.12 2.39 -6.70
CA GLY A 110 0.33 1.18 -7.39
C GLY A 110 -0.85 0.34 -7.90
N ALA A 111 -1.83 0.05 -7.05
CA ALA A 111 -3.04 -0.68 -7.45
C ALA A 111 -3.83 0.04 -8.56
N SER A 112 -3.94 1.36 -8.48
CA SER A 112 -4.59 2.17 -9.52
C SER A 112 -3.82 2.16 -10.85
N LEU A 113 -2.49 2.25 -10.79
CA LEU A 113 -1.61 2.25 -11.96
C LEU A 113 -1.55 0.87 -12.61
N HIS A 114 -1.62 -0.19 -11.82
CA HIS A 114 -1.67 -1.57 -12.31
C HIS A 114 -2.94 -1.80 -13.14
N ASN A 115 -4.09 -1.33 -12.65
CA ASN A 115 -5.35 -1.31 -13.39
C ASN A 115 -5.26 -0.49 -14.70
N GLN A 116 -4.65 0.70 -14.65
CA GLN A 116 -4.46 1.52 -15.85
C GLN A 116 -3.53 0.87 -16.88
N HIS A 117 -2.44 0.25 -16.42
CA HIS A 117 -1.48 -0.44 -17.28
C HIS A 117 -2.16 -1.59 -18.02
N ALA A 118 -2.95 -2.41 -17.31
CA ALA A 118 -3.73 -3.48 -17.93
C ALA A 118 -4.80 -2.95 -18.90
N LYS A 119 -5.52 -1.88 -18.54
CA LYS A 119 -6.54 -1.27 -19.40
C LYS A 119 -5.98 -0.81 -20.73
N ARG A 120 -4.78 -0.20 -20.74
CA ARG A 120 -4.09 0.21 -21.98
C ARG A 120 -3.64 -0.97 -22.85
N ARG A 121 -3.55 -2.18 -22.29
CA ARG A 121 -3.30 -3.44 -23.02
C ARG A 121 -4.60 -4.18 -23.38
N GLY A 122 -5.76 -3.53 -23.26
CA GLY A 122 -7.06 -4.12 -23.58
C GLY A 122 -7.58 -5.10 -22.52
N ARG A 123 -7.06 -5.06 -21.29
CA ARG A 123 -7.45 -5.96 -20.19
C ARG A 123 -8.07 -5.19 -19.04
N ASN A 124 -9.10 -5.75 -18.39
CA ASN A 124 -9.73 -5.12 -17.23
C ASN A 124 -9.50 -5.96 -15.98
N LEU A 125 -8.54 -5.57 -15.13
CA LEU A 125 -8.25 -6.32 -13.90
C LEU A 125 -9.37 -6.20 -12.87
N LYS A 126 -10.10 -5.08 -12.83
CA LYS A 126 -11.28 -4.91 -11.97
C LYS A 126 -12.43 -5.85 -12.30
N ALA A 127 -12.45 -6.40 -13.51
CA ALA A 127 -13.44 -7.39 -13.91
C ALA A 127 -13.05 -8.81 -13.49
N GLN A 128 -11.82 -9.02 -13.01
CA GLN A 128 -11.41 -10.32 -12.51
C GLN A 128 -12.00 -10.54 -11.10
N PRO A 129 -12.48 -11.76 -10.81
CA PRO A 129 -13.00 -12.08 -9.48
C PRO A 129 -11.93 -11.82 -8.41
N GLY A 130 -12.31 -11.34 -7.24
CA GLY A 130 -11.39 -11.09 -6.10
C GLY A 130 -10.43 -9.90 -6.27
N SER A 131 -10.61 -9.08 -7.31
CA SER A 131 -9.81 -7.87 -7.55
C SER A 131 -10.30 -6.65 -6.74
N ASP A 132 -11.57 -6.63 -6.38
CA ASP A 132 -12.23 -5.69 -5.47
C ASP A 132 -11.59 -5.71 -4.08
N ARG A 133 -11.31 -6.90 -3.56
CA ARG A 133 -10.65 -7.08 -2.26
C ARG A 133 -9.28 -6.41 -2.19
N ILE A 134 -8.51 -6.39 -3.28
CA ILE A 134 -7.20 -5.73 -3.34
C ILE A 134 -7.36 -4.22 -3.13
N THR A 135 -8.33 -3.60 -3.80
CA THR A 135 -8.59 -2.17 -3.67
C THR A 135 -9.17 -1.82 -2.31
N ASP A 136 -10.07 -2.65 -1.79
CA ASP A 136 -10.71 -2.43 -0.50
C ASP A 136 -9.69 -2.55 0.63
N SER A 137 -8.83 -3.58 0.59
CA SER A 137 -7.76 -3.74 1.57
C SER A 137 -6.77 -2.58 1.54
N SER A 138 -6.40 -2.07 0.36
CA SER A 138 -5.54 -0.89 0.24
C SER A 138 -6.19 0.36 0.86
N VAL A 139 -7.51 0.52 0.69
CA VAL A 139 -8.28 1.61 1.31
C VAL A 139 -8.38 1.44 2.82
N ASP A 140 -8.53 0.21 3.31
CA ASP A 140 -8.57 -0.10 4.74
C ASP A 140 -7.25 0.24 5.43
N VAL A 141 -6.10 -0.09 4.83
CA VAL A 141 -4.78 0.31 5.36
C VAL A 141 -4.69 1.84 5.48
N ARG A 142 -5.12 2.57 4.44
CA ARG A 142 -5.13 4.04 4.45
C ARG A 142 -6.03 4.58 5.56
N ARG A 143 -7.22 3.99 5.74
CA ARG A 143 -8.17 4.39 6.80
C ARG A 143 -7.60 4.10 8.19
N ASN A 144 -6.96 2.95 8.39
CA ASN A 144 -6.30 2.59 9.64
C ASN A 144 -5.18 3.56 9.97
N ASN A 145 -4.37 3.94 8.98
CA ASN A 145 -3.35 4.98 9.13
C ASN A 145 -3.94 6.36 9.45
N LEU A 146 -5.08 6.72 8.84
CA LEU A 146 -5.75 7.98 9.14
C LEU A 146 -6.27 8.04 10.58
N LEU A 147 -6.90 6.96 11.07
CA LEU A 147 -7.35 6.88 12.46
C LEU A 147 -6.17 6.98 13.43
N HIS A 148 -5.08 6.28 13.13
CA HIS A 148 -3.85 6.39 13.89
C HIS A 148 -3.31 7.83 13.88
N PHE A 149 -3.35 8.51 12.72
CA PHE A 149 -2.91 9.89 12.59
C PHE A 149 -3.75 10.82 13.48
N ILE A 150 -5.07 10.69 13.43
CA ILE A 150 -6.00 11.50 14.21
C ILE A 150 -5.75 11.31 15.71
N LEU A 151 -5.63 10.06 16.17
CA LEU A 151 -5.39 9.75 17.58
C LEU A 151 -4.04 10.31 18.07
N GLY A 152 -2.98 10.13 17.28
CA GLY A 152 -1.67 10.68 17.63
C GLY A 152 -1.63 12.20 17.62
N MET A 153 -2.26 12.84 16.62
CA MET A 153 -2.38 14.29 16.54
C MET A 153 -3.16 14.85 17.74
N LEU A 154 -4.27 14.23 18.13
CA LEU A 154 -5.03 14.61 19.32
C LEU A 154 -4.17 14.50 20.58
N ALA A 155 -3.43 13.40 20.75
CA ALA A 155 -2.54 13.24 21.89
C ALA A 155 -1.46 14.34 21.94
N VAL A 156 -0.84 14.68 20.81
CA VAL A 156 0.15 15.78 20.72
C VAL A 156 -0.48 17.15 21.03
N ILE A 157 -1.69 17.41 20.51
CA ILE A 157 -2.43 18.66 20.78
C ILE A 157 -2.74 18.79 22.27
N PHE A 158 -3.31 17.76 22.90
CA PHE A 158 -3.65 17.79 24.32
C PHE A 158 -2.40 17.91 25.19
N MET A 159 -1.33 17.18 24.86
CA MET A 159 -0.04 17.29 25.56
C MET A 159 0.51 18.72 25.47
N THR A 160 0.44 19.34 24.29
CA THR A 160 0.87 20.73 24.08
C THR A 160 -0.01 21.71 24.85
N PHE A 161 -1.32 21.48 24.90
CA PHE A 161 -2.27 22.33 25.62
C PHE A 161 -2.01 22.39 27.14
N THR A 162 -1.38 21.36 27.72
CA THR A 162 -0.94 21.40 29.13
C THR A 162 0.04 22.55 29.43
N THR A 163 0.81 23.01 28.43
CA THR A 163 1.75 24.12 28.59
C THR A 163 1.07 25.49 28.61
N LEU A 164 -0.17 25.57 28.13
CA LEU A 164 -0.98 26.80 28.06
C LEU A 164 -1.86 26.98 29.30
N THR A 165 -1.91 25.98 30.18
CA THR A 165 -2.76 25.96 31.37
C THR A 165 -1.91 25.99 32.64
N PRO A 166 -2.36 26.67 33.70
CA PRO A 166 -1.68 26.62 34.99
C PRO A 166 -1.65 25.18 35.53
N VAL A 167 -0.55 24.82 36.18
CA VAL A 167 -0.37 23.44 36.67
C VAL A 167 -1.36 23.12 37.77
N SER A 168 -1.83 21.87 37.79
CA SER A 168 -2.79 21.34 38.75
C SER A 168 -4.20 21.95 38.68
N GLU A 169 -4.48 22.83 37.72
CA GLU A 169 -5.84 23.25 37.43
C GLU A 169 -6.64 22.15 36.74
N ILE A 170 -7.97 22.29 36.77
CA ILE A 170 -8.90 21.36 36.13
C ILE A 170 -8.57 21.20 34.64
N ALA A 171 -8.31 22.29 33.93
CA ALA A 171 -7.99 22.25 32.49
C ALA A 171 -6.69 21.48 32.21
N TRP A 172 -5.66 21.65 33.05
CA TRP A 172 -4.39 20.92 32.95
C TRP A 172 -4.58 19.41 33.20
N ASN A 173 -5.30 19.05 34.26
CA ASN A 173 -5.62 17.66 34.58
C ASN A 173 -6.43 16.99 33.45
N MET A 174 -7.43 17.68 32.91
CA MET A 174 -8.24 17.18 31.79
C MET A 174 -7.40 16.99 30.53
N ALA A 175 -6.48 17.92 30.21
CA ALA A 175 -5.60 17.80 29.06
C ALA A 175 -4.67 16.59 29.17
N LEU A 176 -4.09 16.33 30.35
CA LEU A 176 -3.31 15.12 30.60
C LEU A 176 -4.14 13.85 30.49
N MET A 177 -5.35 13.84 31.06
CA MET A 177 -6.26 12.70 30.97
C MET A 177 -6.64 12.39 29.51
N LEU A 178 -6.97 13.41 28.71
CA LEU A 178 -7.26 13.26 27.28
C LEU A 178 -6.03 12.79 26.49
N THR A 179 -4.83 13.24 26.86
CA THR A 179 -3.56 12.77 26.28
C THR A 179 -3.37 11.27 26.54
N ILE A 180 -3.62 10.83 27.79
CA ILE A 180 -3.56 9.40 28.18
C ILE A 180 -4.59 8.59 27.38
N THR A 181 -5.83 9.04 27.31
CA THR A 181 -6.88 8.34 26.56
C THR A 181 -6.54 8.22 25.07
N ALA A 182 -6.09 9.30 24.44
CA ALA A 182 -5.70 9.30 23.03
C ALA A 182 -4.47 8.42 22.77
N GLY A 183 -3.45 8.48 23.64
CA GLY A 183 -2.24 7.65 23.54
C GLY A 183 -2.52 6.15 23.71
N LEU A 184 -3.39 5.77 24.65
CA LEU A 184 -3.83 4.39 24.82
C LEU A 184 -4.70 3.92 23.65
N ALA A 185 -5.66 4.73 23.22
CA ALA A 185 -6.50 4.41 22.06
C ALA A 185 -5.65 4.20 20.80
N MET A 186 -4.64 5.05 20.58
CA MET A 186 -3.66 4.91 19.52
C MET A 186 -2.89 3.59 19.65
N SER A 187 -2.41 3.26 20.85
CA SER A 187 -1.67 2.02 21.12
C SER A 187 -2.50 0.78 20.79
N PHE A 188 -3.75 0.73 21.26
CA PHE A 188 -4.66 -0.39 20.96
C PHE A 188 -4.98 -0.48 19.48
N HIS A 189 -5.29 0.65 18.84
CA HIS A 189 -5.59 0.70 17.41
C HIS A 189 -4.43 0.13 16.57
N ILE A 190 -3.18 0.43 16.94
CA ILE A 190 -2.00 -0.16 16.28
C ILE A 190 -1.98 -1.66 16.41
N GLN A 191 -2.15 -2.18 17.62
CA GLN A 191 -2.06 -3.62 17.87
C GLN A 191 -3.14 -4.38 17.09
N PHE A 192 -4.36 -3.83 16.98
CA PHE A 192 -5.44 -4.45 16.22
C PHE A 192 -5.28 -4.34 14.70
N THR A 193 -4.43 -3.42 14.21
CA THR A 193 -4.27 -3.17 12.76
C THR A 193 -2.89 -3.56 12.22
N ILE A 194 -2.03 -4.18 13.04
CA ILE A 194 -0.64 -4.47 12.67
C ILE A 194 -0.51 -5.39 11.46
N GLY A 195 -1.35 -6.43 11.36
CA GLY A 195 -1.32 -7.36 10.22
C GLY A 195 -1.79 -6.75 8.90
N SER A 196 -2.37 -5.54 8.91
CA SER A 196 -2.72 -4.84 7.68
C SER A 196 -1.48 -4.35 6.90
N PHE A 197 -0.28 -4.36 7.50
CA PHE A 197 0.93 -3.82 6.88
C PHE A 197 1.82 -4.85 6.21
N ASP A 198 1.60 -6.15 6.44
CA ASP A 198 2.53 -7.22 6.03
C ASP A 198 2.80 -7.22 4.52
N HIS A 199 1.79 -6.97 3.70
CA HIS A 199 1.91 -6.92 2.23
C HIS A 199 2.65 -5.69 1.69
N LEU A 200 2.97 -4.68 2.52
CA LEU A 200 3.57 -3.44 2.05
C LEU A 200 5.06 -3.57 1.74
N GLU A 201 5.75 -4.56 2.31
CA GLU A 201 7.15 -4.86 1.99
C GLU A 201 7.34 -5.93 0.92
N ASP A 202 6.27 -6.64 0.55
CA ASP A 202 6.32 -7.74 -0.41
C ASP A 202 6.50 -7.26 -1.86
N GLU A 203 7.28 -7.97 -2.66
CA GLU A 203 7.41 -7.71 -4.10
C GLU A 203 6.08 -7.94 -4.85
N GLU A 204 5.28 -8.90 -4.41
CA GLU A 204 3.98 -9.27 -4.98
C GLU A 204 2.84 -8.97 -3.98
N PRO A 205 2.55 -7.67 -3.71
CA PRO A 205 1.69 -7.23 -2.60
C PRO A 205 0.23 -7.62 -2.76
N PHE A 206 -0.21 -7.95 -3.98
CA PHE A 206 -1.60 -8.24 -4.28
C PHE A 206 -1.95 -9.71 -4.09
N LEU A 207 -0.95 -10.59 -4.06
CA LEU A 207 -1.17 -12.03 -3.92
C LEU A 207 -1.76 -12.38 -2.55
N SER A 208 -1.23 -11.79 -1.47
CA SER A 208 -1.74 -11.97 -0.11
C SER A 208 -3.11 -11.32 0.12
N LEU A 209 -3.45 -10.31 -0.69
CA LEU A 209 -4.73 -9.60 -0.62
C LEU A 209 -5.83 -10.25 -1.47
N HIS A 210 -5.43 -11.08 -2.44
CA HIS A 210 -6.34 -11.71 -3.37
C HIS A 210 -7.12 -12.86 -2.68
N ALA A 211 -8.45 -12.85 -2.81
CA ALA A 211 -9.28 -13.99 -2.45
C ALA A 211 -9.74 -14.69 -3.74
N PRO A 212 -9.24 -15.89 -4.04
CA PRO A 212 -9.69 -16.63 -5.19
C PRO A 212 -11.13 -17.12 -4.98
N THR A 213 -11.97 -17.04 -6.02
CA THR A 213 -13.33 -17.57 -5.97
C THR A 213 -13.30 -19.09 -6.12
N HIS A 214 -13.96 -19.82 -5.21
CA HIS A 214 -14.17 -21.26 -5.31
C HIS A 214 -14.97 -21.58 -6.58
N HIS A 215 -14.31 -21.93 -7.69
CA HIS A 215 -14.96 -22.57 -8.82
C HIS A 215 -15.07 -24.08 -8.57
N PRO A 216 -16.16 -24.74 -9.02
CA PRO A 216 -16.28 -26.18 -8.93
C PRO A 216 -15.22 -26.82 -9.81
N THR A 217 -14.27 -27.52 -9.19
CA THR A 217 -13.18 -28.25 -9.81
C THR A 217 -13.74 -29.42 -10.62
N GLN A 218 -14.00 -29.21 -11.91
CA GLN A 218 -13.99 -30.30 -12.86
C GLN A 218 -12.51 -30.58 -13.19
N ILE A 219 -11.91 -31.49 -12.42
CA ILE A 219 -10.46 -31.76 -12.43
C ILE A 219 -10.07 -32.40 -13.75
N HIS A 220 -9.49 -31.62 -14.66
CA HIS A 220 -8.84 -32.16 -15.86
C HIS A 220 -7.32 -32.02 -15.74
N ARG A 221 -6.83 -30.90 -15.19
CA ARG A 221 -5.39 -30.59 -15.01
C ARG A 221 -5.09 -29.95 -13.65
N THR A 222 -4.73 -30.79 -12.69
CA THR A 222 -4.79 -30.45 -11.26
C THR A 222 -3.80 -29.36 -10.85
N LEU A 223 -2.53 -29.37 -11.29
CA LEU A 223 -1.53 -28.42 -10.79
C LEU A 223 -1.69 -27.04 -11.45
N SER A 224 -1.89 -27.00 -12.76
CA SER A 224 -2.01 -25.76 -13.52
C SER A 224 -3.30 -25.01 -13.17
N GLU A 225 -4.41 -25.71 -12.94
CA GLU A 225 -5.65 -25.10 -12.45
C GLU A 225 -5.48 -24.55 -11.03
N VAL A 226 -4.83 -25.31 -10.14
CA VAL A 226 -4.55 -24.84 -8.77
C VAL A 226 -3.69 -23.57 -8.79
N VAL A 227 -2.61 -23.55 -9.57
CA VAL A 227 -1.74 -22.37 -9.68
C VAL A 227 -2.54 -21.17 -10.20
N VAL A 228 -3.19 -21.30 -11.36
CA VAL A 228 -3.93 -20.18 -11.99
C VAL A 228 -5.01 -19.62 -11.07
N ASN A 229 -5.68 -20.48 -10.30
CA ASN A 229 -6.73 -20.06 -9.39
C ASN A 229 -6.21 -19.26 -8.20
N HIS A 230 -4.96 -19.43 -7.77
CA HIS A 230 -4.39 -18.70 -6.64
C HIS A 230 -3.58 -17.46 -7.05
N LEU A 231 -3.35 -17.23 -8.34
CA LEU A 231 -2.67 -16.03 -8.82
C LEU A 231 -3.60 -14.83 -8.78
N ASP A 232 -3.10 -13.70 -8.25
CA ASP A 232 -3.79 -12.44 -8.39
C ASP A 232 -3.86 -11.99 -9.87
N PRO A 233 -4.72 -11.03 -10.23
CA PRO A 233 -4.90 -10.59 -11.60
C PRO A 233 -3.61 -10.16 -12.33
N ALA A 234 -2.65 -9.56 -11.62
CA ALA A 234 -1.36 -9.15 -12.14
C ALA A 234 -0.49 -10.36 -12.51
N LEU A 235 -0.32 -11.28 -11.55
CA LEU A 235 0.46 -12.48 -11.73
C LEU A 235 -0.15 -13.41 -12.76
N ARG A 236 -1.49 -13.52 -12.80
CA ARG A 236 -2.20 -14.26 -13.84
C ARG A 236 -1.89 -13.74 -15.24
N MET A 237 -1.81 -12.42 -15.41
CA MET A 237 -1.40 -11.82 -16.68
C MET A 237 0.05 -12.19 -17.06
N ARG A 238 0.98 -12.18 -16.10
CA ARG A 238 2.38 -12.59 -16.33
C ARG A 238 2.46 -14.08 -16.67
N TRP A 239 1.71 -14.91 -15.96
CA TRP A 239 1.58 -16.34 -16.18
C TRP A 239 1.09 -16.65 -17.58
N GLU A 240 0.00 -16.02 -18.04
CA GLU A 240 -0.50 -16.19 -19.42
C GLU A 240 0.50 -15.75 -20.49
N ALA A 241 1.26 -14.67 -20.24
CA ALA A 241 2.28 -14.20 -21.16
C ALA A 241 3.50 -15.14 -21.20
N TRP A 242 3.83 -15.79 -20.08
CA TRP A 242 4.84 -16.84 -20.03
C TRP A 242 4.34 -18.12 -20.70
N ARG A 243 3.11 -18.55 -20.42
CA ARG A 243 2.47 -19.74 -21.00
C ARG A 243 2.40 -19.67 -22.53
N ARG A 244 2.06 -18.50 -23.09
CA ARG A 244 2.12 -18.25 -24.56
C ARG A 244 3.53 -18.28 -25.15
N ARG A 245 4.57 -18.00 -24.35
CA ARG A 245 5.95 -18.16 -24.80
C ARG A 245 6.36 -19.62 -24.74
N LEU A 246 5.97 -20.33 -23.68
CA LEU A 246 6.19 -21.77 -23.54
C LEU A 246 5.62 -22.54 -24.73
N SER A 247 4.39 -22.22 -25.18
CA SER A 247 3.78 -22.89 -26.34
C SER A 247 4.60 -22.74 -27.62
N GLY A 248 5.32 -21.63 -27.79
CA GLY A 248 6.25 -21.42 -28.91
C GLY A 248 7.54 -22.24 -28.84
N PHE A 249 7.86 -22.85 -27.70
CA PHE A 249 9.02 -23.73 -27.51
C PHE A 249 8.64 -25.22 -27.53
N LEU A 250 7.35 -25.56 -27.63
CA LEU A 250 6.90 -26.94 -27.68
C LEU A 250 7.18 -27.55 -29.04
N LYS A 251 7.53 -28.85 -29.05
CA LYS A 251 7.63 -29.62 -30.29
C LYS A 251 6.24 -29.81 -30.90
N ASP A 252 6.19 -29.89 -32.22
CA ASP A 252 4.96 -30.19 -32.96
C ASP A 252 4.31 -31.47 -32.42
N GLY A 253 3.01 -31.39 -32.11
CA GLY A 253 2.23 -32.50 -31.57
C GLY A 253 2.15 -32.60 -30.05
N VAL A 254 2.89 -31.78 -29.29
CA VAL A 254 2.76 -31.73 -27.82
C VAL A 254 1.66 -30.76 -27.40
N GLU A 255 0.70 -31.23 -26.61
CA GLU A 255 -0.35 -30.37 -26.09
C GLU A 255 0.18 -29.42 -24.99
N GLU A 256 -0.14 -28.14 -25.11
CA GLU A 256 0.34 -27.08 -24.20
C GLU A 256 0.04 -27.35 -22.73
N GLY A 257 -1.16 -27.85 -22.42
CA GLY A 257 -1.53 -28.10 -21.03
C GLY A 257 -0.85 -29.32 -20.43
N GLU A 258 -0.55 -30.36 -21.22
CA GLU A 258 0.22 -31.50 -20.73
C GLU A 258 1.68 -31.12 -20.49
N ALA A 259 2.27 -30.33 -21.39
CA ALA A 259 3.60 -29.78 -21.18
C ALA A 259 3.67 -28.90 -19.93
N LEU A 260 2.64 -28.09 -19.68
CA LEU A 260 2.55 -27.24 -18.51
C LEU A 260 2.49 -28.05 -17.20
N GLU A 261 1.66 -29.09 -17.14
CA GLU A 261 1.58 -30.01 -15.99
C GLU A 261 2.92 -30.70 -15.74
N ARG A 262 3.59 -31.19 -16.79
CA ARG A 262 4.91 -31.83 -16.68
C ARG A 262 5.97 -30.86 -16.17
N VAL A 263 5.99 -29.61 -16.65
CA VAL A 263 6.91 -28.58 -16.17
C VAL A 263 6.65 -28.28 -14.70
N LEU A 264 5.39 -28.10 -14.30
CA LEU A 264 5.03 -27.85 -12.91
C LEU A 264 5.43 -29.01 -11.99
N TYR A 265 5.21 -30.25 -12.44
CA TYR A 265 5.63 -31.46 -11.74
C TYR A 265 7.14 -31.52 -11.54
N ILE A 266 7.94 -31.28 -12.59
CA ILE A 266 9.40 -31.29 -12.49
C ILE A 266 9.92 -30.16 -11.60
N VAL A 267 9.33 -28.97 -11.65
CA VAL A 267 9.88 -27.84 -10.88
C VAL A 267 9.53 -27.95 -9.38
N HIS A 268 8.37 -28.51 -9.03
CA HIS A 268 7.85 -28.44 -7.66
C HIS A 268 7.67 -29.79 -6.96
N LEU A 269 7.73 -30.91 -7.68
CA LEU A 269 7.40 -32.24 -7.17
C LEU A 269 8.42 -33.34 -7.54
N SER A 270 9.56 -32.99 -8.15
CA SER A 270 10.68 -33.92 -8.38
C SER A 270 11.83 -33.67 -7.40
#